data_AF-A0A8C1LW41-F1
#
_entry.id   AF-A0A8C1LW41-F1
#
_cell.length_a   1.000
_cell.length_b   1.000
_cell.length_c   1.000
_cell.angle_alpha   90.00
_cell.angle_beta   90.00
_cell.angle_gamma   90.00
#
_symmetry.space_group_name_H-M   'P 1'
#
loop_
_entity.id
_entity.type
_entity.pdbx_description
1 polymer ?
#
loop_
_entity_poly.entity_id
_entity_poly.type
_entity_poly.pdbx_seq_one_letter_code
_entity_poly.pdbx_strand_id
1 'polypeptide(L)' 'MDGGNIMDLFHRGRPVRVCAPMVRYSKLAFRCLVRKYDCDVCFTPMIIAADFMRSIKARDSEFTTSKSNGFAF' A
#
# COMPACT_ATOMS: atom_id res chain seq x y z
N MET A 1 -9.52 12.36 4.46
CA MET A 1 -8.07 12.41 4.71
C MET A 1 -7.56 13.57 3.89
N ASP A 2 -7.15 14.61 4.59
CA ASP A 2 -6.76 15.90 4.02
C ASP A 2 -5.69 15.71 2.95
N GLY A 3 -5.82 16.44 1.83
CA GLY A 3 -4.78 16.56 0.81
C GLY A 3 -3.60 17.38 1.32
N GLY A 4 -3.05 16.99 2.48
CA GLY A 4 -1.91 17.61 3.12
C GLY A 4 -0.62 17.35 2.35
N ASN A 5 0.39 18.18 2.62
CA ASN A 5 1.68 18.07 1.98
C ASN A 5 2.38 16.79 2.45
N ILE A 6 3.05 16.05 1.57
CA ILE A 6 3.79 14.82 1.94
C ILE A 6 4.82 15.05 3.05
N MET A 7 5.37 16.26 3.14
CA MET A 7 6.32 16.63 4.19
C MET A 7 5.69 16.62 5.58
N ASP A 8 4.37 16.72 5.68
CA ASP A 8 3.64 16.68 6.96
C ASP A 8 3.71 15.30 7.64
N LEU A 9 4.18 14.27 6.92
CA LEU A 9 4.47 12.98 7.52
C LEU A 9 5.68 13.03 8.46
N PHE A 10 6.66 13.91 8.20
CA PHE A 10 7.99 13.88 8.81
C PHE A 10 8.18 14.91 9.94
N HIS A 11 7.15 15.13 10.74
CA HIS A 11 7.21 16.04 11.90
C HIS A 11 8.04 15.46 13.06
N ARG A 12 8.85 16.32 13.72
CA ARG A 12 9.60 15.93 14.93
C ARG A 12 8.65 15.41 16.02
N GLY A 13 9.04 14.32 16.67
CA GLY A 13 8.29 13.73 17.78
C GLY A 13 7.12 12.83 17.39
N ARG A 14 6.83 12.68 16.08
CA ARG A 14 5.83 11.74 15.58
C ARG A 14 6.49 10.70 14.68
N PRO A 15 6.57 9.42 15.07
CA PRO A 15 7.09 8.38 14.19
C PRO A 15 6.10 8.12 13.04
N VAL A 16 6.64 7.89 11.85
CA VAL A 16 5.85 7.41 10.70
C VAL A 16 5.61 5.92 10.86
N ARG A 17 4.34 5.52 10.88
CA ARG A 17 3.94 4.11 11.00
C ARG A 17 3.82 3.50 9.62
N VAL A 18 4.73 2.56 9.35
CA VAL A 18 4.87 1.95 8.03
C VAL A 18 4.53 0.46 8.11
N CYS A 19 3.58 0.02 7.29
CA CYS A 19 3.32 -1.40 7.07
C CYS A 19 4.30 -1.94 6.03
N ALA A 20 5.14 -2.90 6.46
CA ALA A 20 6.17 -3.52 5.65
C ALA A 20 5.59 -4.29 4.43
N PRO A 21 6.38 -4.47 3.36
CA PRO A 21 6.00 -5.35 2.26
C PRO A 21 6.03 -6.81 2.74
N MET A 22 4.85 -7.44 2.81
CA MET A 22 4.69 -8.83 3.24
C MET A 22 4.09 -9.65 2.10
N VAL A 23 4.83 -10.66 1.66
CA VAL A 23 4.37 -11.63 0.66
C VAL A 23 3.05 -12.25 1.11
N ARG A 24 2.04 -12.30 0.22
CA ARG A 24 0.66 -12.74 0.47
C ARG A 24 -0.20 -11.88 1.42
N TYR A 25 0.38 -11.23 2.44
CA TYR A 25 -0.40 -10.51 3.45
C TYR A 25 -0.74 -9.08 3.06
N SER A 26 0.21 -8.32 2.51
CA SER A 26 0.01 -6.89 2.21
C SER A 26 -0.87 -6.63 0.96
N LYS A 27 -1.81 -7.51 0.63
CA LYS A 27 -2.80 -7.34 -0.46
C LYS A 27 -3.81 -6.24 -0.12
N LEU A 28 -4.60 -5.81 -1.11
CA LEU A 28 -5.45 -4.61 -1.02
C LEU A 28 -6.35 -4.58 0.23
N ALA A 29 -7.04 -5.67 0.54
CA ALA A 29 -7.92 -5.74 1.70
C ALA A 29 -7.18 -5.48 3.03
N PHE A 30 -5.98 -6.03 3.20
CA PHE A 30 -5.16 -5.82 4.39
C PHE A 30 -4.67 -4.37 4.47
N ARG A 31 -4.17 -3.80 3.37
CA ARG A 31 -3.74 -2.40 3.30
C ARG A 31 -4.89 -1.43 3.60
N CYS A 32 -6.11 -1.75 3.17
CA CYS A 32 -7.32 -0.98 3.49
C CYS A 32 -7.70 -1.08 4.97
N LEU A 33 -7.48 -2.24 5.60
CA LEU A 33 -7.75 -2.45 7.02
C LEU A 33 -6.75 -1.66 7.88
N VAL A 34 -5.45 -1.87 7.71
CA VAL A 34 -4.43 -1.27 8.60
C VAL A 34 -4.38 0.25 8.51
N ARG A 35 -4.79 0.86 7.39
CA ARG A 35 -4.97 2.31 7.27
C ARG A 35 -6.03 2.88 8.22
N LYS A 36 -7.01 2.06 8.65
CA LYS A 36 -8.00 2.44 9.67
C LYS A 36 -7.43 2.39 11.09
N TYR A 37 -6.25 1.82 11.26
CA TYR A 37 -5.55 1.64 12.55
C TYR A 37 -4.22 2.42 12.54
N ASP A 38 -4.28 3.68 12.10
CA ASP A 38 -3.18 4.65 12.14
C ASP A 38 -1.90 4.25 11.38
N CYS A 39 -2.01 3.44 10.33
CA CYS A 39 -0.89 3.19 9.43
C CYS A 39 -0.77 4.33 8.40
N ASP A 40 0.30 5.13 8.50
CA ASP A 40 0.57 6.27 7.61
C ASP A 40 0.91 5.79 6.18
N VAL A 41 1.74 4.75 6.05
CA VAL A 41 2.23 4.23 4.76
C VAL A 41 2.08 2.71 4.71
N CYS A 42 1.53 2.19 3.61
CA CYS A 42 1.42 0.75 3.38
C CYS A 42 2.06 0.36 2.05
N PHE A 43 2.95 -0.60 2.06
CA PHE A 43 3.50 -1.20 0.85
C PHE A 43 2.65 -2.36 0.34
N THR A 44 2.69 -2.60 -0.96
CA THR A 44 2.19 -3.83 -1.57
C THR A 44 3.03 -5.05 -1.14
N PRO A 45 2.59 -6.29 -1.42
CA PRO A 45 3.50 -7.43 -1.37
C PRO A 45 4.65 -7.22 -2.36
N MET A 46 5.73 -7.99 -2.21
CA MET A 46 6.76 -8.06 -3.24
C MET A 46 6.15 -8.62 -4.54
N ILE A 47 6.32 -7.89 -5.65
CA ILE A 47 5.82 -8.29 -6.97
C ILE A 47 7.03 -8.69 -7.83
N ILE A 48 6.97 -9.88 -8.43
CA ILE A 48 8.00 -10.35 -9.36
C ILE A 48 7.83 -9.63 -10.69
N ALA A 49 8.76 -8.74 -11.03
CA ALA A 49 8.69 -7.88 -12.21
C ALA A 49 8.48 -8.68 -13.51
N ALA A 50 9.21 -9.79 -13.64
CA ALA A 50 9.17 -10.63 -14.84
C ALA A 50 7.78 -11.25 -15.08
N ASP A 51 7.09 -11.64 -14.01
CA ASP A 51 5.75 -12.23 -14.08
C ASP A 51 4.68 -11.15 -14.27
N PHE A 52 4.84 -10.00 -13.60
CA PHE A 52 3.94 -8.86 -13.75
C PHE A 52 3.86 -8.35 -15.21
N MET A 53 5.01 -8.33 -15.89
CA MET A 53 5.09 -7.92 -17.30
C MET A 53 4.44 -8.92 -18.25
N ARG A 54 4.65 -10.24 -18.03
CA ARG A 54 4.31 -11.28 -19.01
C ARG A 54 2.96 -11.97 -18.76
N SER A 55 2.43 -11.92 -17.54
CA SER A 55 1.25 -12.70 -17.16
C SER A 55 0.16 -11.82 -16.54
N ILE A 56 -0.97 -11.73 -17.23
CA ILE A 56 -2.18 -11.08 -16.71
C ILE A 56 -2.64 -11.77 -15.42
N LYS A 57 -2.61 -13.11 -15.40
CA LYS A 57 -2.99 -13.88 -14.21
C LYS A 57 -2.11 -13.55 -12.99
N ALA A 58 -0.80 -13.38 -13.19
CA ALA A 58 0.11 -13.00 -12.11
C ALA A 58 -0.18 -11.57 -11.62
N ARG A 59 -0.45 -10.65 -12.55
CA ARG A 59 -0.83 -9.27 -12.25
C ARG A 59 -2.11 -9.21 -11.42
N ASP A 60 -3.16 -9.91 -11.84
CA ASP A 60 -4.45 -9.93 -11.14
C ASP A 60 -4.35 -10.58 -9.76
N SER A 61 -3.43 -11.54 -9.58
CA SER A 61 -3.22 -12.20 -8.29
C SER A 61 -2.46 -11.35 -7.29
N GLU A 62 -1.42 -10.62 -7.73
CA GLU A 62 -0.50 -9.90 -6.85
C GLU A 62 -0.79 -8.39 -6.75
N PHE A 63 -1.47 -7.81 -7.74
CA PHE A 63 -1.67 -6.37 -7.84
C PHE A 63 -3.13 -5.99 -8.10
N THR A 64 -3.77 -5.44 -7.07
CA THR A 64 -5.14 -4.90 -7.14
C THR A 64 -5.20 -3.53 -6.49
N THR A 65 -5.99 -2.64 -7.10
CA THR A 65 -6.21 -1.25 -6.66
C THR A 65 -7.67 -1.02 -6.29
N SER A 66 -7.94 -0.05 -5.40
CA SER A 66 -9.31 0.36 -5.10
C SER A 66 -9.64 1.70 -5.77
N LYS A 67 -10.85 1.83 -6.33
CA LYS A 67 -11.37 3.12 -6.83
C LYS A 67 -11.75 4.08 -5.70
N SER A 68 -12.00 3.56 -4.49
CA SER A 68 -12.67 4.30 -3.41
C SER A 68 -11.76 5.22 -2.59
N ASN A 69 -10.49 5.41 -2.96
CA ASN A 69 -9.60 6.40 -2.35
C ASN A 69 -8.50 6.73 -3.37
N GLY A 70 -8.29 8.01 -3.68
CA GLY A 70 -7.40 8.51 -4.74
C GLY A 70 -5.91 8.11 -4.67
N PHE A 71 -5.52 7.23 -3.75
CA PHE A 71 -4.18 6.66 -3.61
C PHE A 71 -4.18 5.22 -3.07
N ALA A 72 -5.16 4.39 -3.44
CA ALA A 72 -5.14 2.96 -3.11
C ALA A 72 -4.42 2.13 -4.19
N PHE A 73 -3.11 2.36 -4.29
CA PHE A 73 -2.17 1.29 -4.66
C PHE A 73 -2.05 0.26 -3.53
#